data_AF-A0A2H0BT39-F1
#
_entry.id   AF-A0A2H0BT39-F1
#
_cell.length_a   1.000
_cell.length_b   1.000
_cell.length_c   1.000
_cell.angle_alpha   90.00
_cell.angle_beta   90.00
_cell.angle_gamma   90.00
#
_symmetry.space_group_name_H-M   'P 1'
#
loop_
_entity.id
_entity.type
_entity.pdbx_description
1 polymer ?
#
loop_
_entity_poly.entity_id
_entity_poly.type
_entity_poly.pdbx_seq_one_letter_code
_entity_poly.pdbx_strand_id
1 'polypeptide(L)'
;MRKTLISLLTFALIASPLMGLGNTAKAATTNTAVRGESALTVYWYAPDGKRYTFPNASTYFTWFPSFDTVTNISDADLQAIPLGNQNVTYRPGAKLVKVQTDPKVYAVSKNALLRHVTSESLAHDLYGADWRLQVKDIPDTFFTNYTVGTPIYSASDYNVSNEYNGVTYPHESLKTATTGSTNQSGALTLSADRTSINSGEAVTLTANYNGTLPANGRIEIKEVRTGNIVQTCYSGSCLITVNPIQQSGYDSLQYMATVKDQYESQLVTQYSPVVSFNTTAQNTASNDGMNYVNGLTLQVDQTSIASGDRIKLTANAFNAGNWNYIGNRIEIRDLRNGSIVQTCNDQSWCVANIAVNTLGSETQAQFEAHIYDRNGAFLMSQIGPVIYLTSTGSTGTSSTGSTTDTLTGNANVEFNPNSNLRTNGTVYISANVLSTNARTADLVTRIYDERTSSPIATCYGAMTCTASYFTGTSPINTHIYATVTSVSNPGSIETSHYQLTTTN
;
A
#
# COMPACT_ATOMS: atom_id res chain seq x y z
N MET A 1 -38.52 -92.88 -26.09
CA MET A 1 -37.43 -92.35 -25.24
C MET A 1 -36.74 -91.20 -25.97
N ARG A 2 -36.56 -90.05 -25.28
CA ARG A 2 -35.72 -88.87 -25.59
C ARG A 2 -36.06 -88.09 -26.89
N LYS A 3 -36.01 -86.76 -26.98
CA LYS A 3 -35.85 -85.59 -26.09
C LYS A 3 -36.09 -84.36 -27.01
N THR A 4 -36.92 -83.39 -26.59
CA THR A 4 -36.75 -81.89 -26.66
C THR A 4 -35.77 -81.27 -27.69
N LEU A 5 -35.94 -80.11 -28.37
CA LEU A 5 -36.55 -78.77 -28.14
C LEU A 5 -36.59 -78.05 -29.54
N ILE A 6 -37.62 -77.30 -29.94
CA ILE A 6 -37.84 -75.82 -29.90
C ILE A 6 -36.79 -74.93 -30.63
N SER A 7 -37.31 -74.06 -31.52
CA SER A 7 -36.90 -72.66 -31.87
C SER A 7 -36.40 -72.41 -33.30
N LEU A 8 -37.25 -71.85 -34.18
CA LEU A 8 -37.34 -70.45 -34.65
C LEU A 8 -36.20 -70.01 -35.60
N LEU A 9 -36.48 -69.85 -36.89
CA LEU A 9 -37.05 -68.67 -37.59
C LEU A 9 -36.00 -67.59 -37.94
N THR A 10 -35.72 -67.51 -39.23
CA THR A 10 -34.82 -66.61 -39.96
C THR A 10 -35.27 -65.15 -39.92
N PHE A 11 -34.33 -64.21 -39.74
CA PHE A 11 -34.49 -62.81 -40.17
C PHE A 11 -33.16 -62.25 -40.68
N ALA A 12 -33.10 -61.93 -41.97
CA ALA A 12 -31.99 -61.23 -42.59
C ALA A 12 -32.14 -59.72 -42.33
N LEU A 13 -31.17 -59.12 -41.64
CA LEU A 13 -31.10 -57.67 -41.45
C LEU A 13 -30.04 -57.08 -42.39
N ILE A 14 -30.52 -56.28 -43.34
CA ILE A 14 -29.73 -55.43 -44.22
C ILE A 14 -29.22 -54.26 -43.36
N ALA A 15 -27.94 -54.28 -43.01
CA ALA A 15 -27.29 -53.15 -42.34
C ALA A 15 -27.04 -52.04 -43.37
N SER A 16 -27.93 -51.04 -43.39
CA SER A 16 -27.62 -49.76 -44.03
C SER A 16 -26.75 -48.94 -43.06
N PRO A 17 -25.55 -48.47 -43.45
CA PRO A 17 -24.83 -47.51 -42.63
C PRO A 17 -25.56 -46.18 -42.72
N LEU A 18 -26.25 -45.83 -41.63
CA LEU A 18 -26.68 -44.47 -41.39
C LEU A 18 -25.40 -43.64 -41.23
N MET A 19 -24.94 -43.00 -42.32
CA MET A 19 -23.94 -41.93 -42.23
C MET A 19 -24.59 -40.77 -41.48
N GLY A 20 -24.54 -40.84 -40.16
CA GLY A 20 -24.70 -39.66 -39.33
C GLY A 20 -23.60 -38.70 -39.72
N LEU A 21 -23.99 -37.51 -40.19
CA LEU A 21 -23.14 -36.33 -40.19
C LEU A 21 -22.83 -36.02 -38.71
N GLY A 22 -21.90 -36.76 -38.13
CA GLY A 22 -21.30 -36.39 -36.86
C GLY A 22 -20.57 -35.09 -37.11
N ASN A 23 -21.15 -33.97 -36.67
CA ASN A 23 -20.36 -32.77 -36.44
C ASN A 23 -19.24 -33.19 -35.48
N THR A 24 -18.04 -33.37 -36.00
CA THR A 24 -16.87 -33.58 -35.15
C THR A 24 -16.65 -32.26 -34.42
N ALA A 25 -17.16 -32.18 -33.19
CA ALA A 25 -16.90 -31.07 -32.31
C ALA A 25 -15.39 -30.80 -32.31
N LYS A 26 -15.01 -29.56 -32.63
CA LYS A 26 -13.62 -29.17 -32.67
C LYS A 26 -13.13 -29.08 -31.22
N ALA A 27 -11.96 -29.65 -30.91
CA ALA A 27 -11.38 -29.50 -29.58
C ALA A 27 -11.22 -28.01 -29.24
N ALA A 28 -11.61 -27.62 -28.02
CA ALA A 28 -11.51 -26.24 -27.55
C ALA A 28 -10.04 -25.80 -27.55
N THR A 29 -9.77 -24.63 -28.14
CA THR A 29 -8.42 -24.04 -28.17
C THR A 29 -8.43 -22.75 -27.38
N THR A 30 -7.42 -22.52 -26.54
CA THR A 30 -7.33 -21.29 -25.75
C THR A 30 -7.18 -20.07 -26.66
N ASN A 31 -7.52 -18.89 -26.14
CA ASN A 31 -7.64 -17.65 -26.90
C ASN A 31 -8.67 -17.67 -28.03
N THR A 32 -9.79 -18.35 -27.81
CA THR A 32 -10.90 -18.37 -28.78
C THR A 32 -12.25 -18.08 -28.13
N ALA A 33 -13.16 -17.52 -28.92
CA ALA A 33 -14.56 -17.47 -28.54
C ALA A 33 -15.21 -18.83 -28.84
N VAL A 34 -15.87 -19.42 -27.85
CA VAL A 34 -16.48 -20.74 -27.94
C VAL A 34 -17.94 -20.71 -27.50
N ARG A 35 -18.74 -21.64 -28.01
CA ARG A 35 -20.10 -21.92 -27.53
C ARG A 35 -20.41 -23.41 -27.62
N GLY A 36 -21.38 -23.83 -26.81
CA GLY A 36 -21.94 -25.18 -26.90
C GLY A 36 -22.83 -25.36 -28.12
N GLU A 37 -23.13 -26.61 -28.44
CA GLU A 37 -24.05 -26.95 -29.54
C GLU A 37 -25.49 -26.59 -29.16
N SER A 38 -25.88 -26.82 -27.91
CA SER A 38 -27.23 -26.50 -27.41
C SER A 38 -27.37 -25.07 -26.85
N ALA A 39 -26.26 -24.40 -26.55
CA ALA A 39 -26.25 -23.08 -25.91
C ALA A 39 -26.02 -21.93 -26.91
N LEU A 40 -26.72 -20.81 -26.70
CA LEU A 40 -26.49 -19.55 -27.44
C LEU A 40 -25.46 -18.64 -26.77
N THR A 41 -25.11 -18.90 -25.52
CA THR A 41 -24.15 -18.10 -24.76
C THR A 41 -22.75 -18.30 -25.32
N VAL A 42 -22.09 -17.18 -25.67
CA VAL A 42 -20.70 -17.17 -26.10
C VAL A 42 -19.79 -16.96 -24.90
N TYR A 43 -18.71 -17.72 -24.86
CA TYR A 43 -17.67 -17.63 -23.84
C TYR A 43 -16.32 -17.32 -24.48
N TRP A 44 -15.47 -16.58 -23.79
CA TRP A 44 -14.05 -16.51 -24.11
C TRP A 44 -13.31 -17.63 -23.38
N TYR A 45 -12.65 -18.53 -24.09
CA TYR A 45 -11.80 -19.55 -23.50
C TYR A 45 -10.36 -19.03 -23.38
N ALA A 46 -9.91 -18.81 -22.14
CA ALA A 46 -8.63 -18.15 -21.86
C ALA A 46 -7.49 -19.16 -21.60
N PRO A 47 -6.22 -18.70 -21.63
CA PRO A 47 -5.05 -19.56 -21.39
C PRO A 47 -4.97 -20.13 -19.97
N ASP A 48 -5.68 -19.55 -19.01
CA ASP A 48 -5.77 -20.05 -17.62
C ASP A 48 -6.68 -21.29 -17.48
N GLY A 49 -7.22 -21.79 -18.59
CA GLY A 49 -8.08 -22.96 -18.62
C GLY A 49 -9.53 -22.65 -18.25
N LYS A 50 -9.93 -21.38 -18.10
CA LYS A 50 -11.31 -20.99 -17.75
C LYS A 50 -12.06 -20.38 -18.92
N ARG A 51 -13.39 -20.45 -18.85
CA ARG A 51 -14.31 -19.80 -19.79
C ARG A 51 -14.99 -18.59 -19.14
N TYR A 52 -14.96 -17.45 -19.82
CA TYR A 52 -15.51 -16.18 -19.35
C TYR A 52 -16.71 -15.77 -20.18
N THR A 53 -17.84 -15.50 -19.54
CA THR A 53 -19.11 -15.24 -20.23
C THR A 53 -19.12 -13.86 -20.87
N PHE A 54 -19.59 -13.75 -22.11
CA PHE A 54 -20.01 -12.47 -22.68
C PHE A 54 -21.43 -12.14 -22.20
N PRO A 55 -21.65 -11.03 -21.47
CA PRO A 55 -22.97 -10.70 -20.92
C PRO A 55 -24.05 -10.45 -21.97
N ASN A 56 -23.67 -9.88 -23.11
CA ASN A 56 -24.56 -9.58 -24.22
C ASN A 56 -23.75 -9.38 -25.53
N ALA A 57 -24.48 -9.33 -26.64
CA ALA A 57 -23.90 -9.13 -27.97
C ALA A 57 -23.16 -7.79 -28.10
N SER A 58 -23.63 -6.71 -27.47
CA SER A 58 -22.99 -5.40 -27.55
C SER A 58 -21.58 -5.42 -26.95
N THR A 59 -21.37 -6.14 -25.84
CA THR A 59 -20.04 -6.38 -25.29
C THR A 59 -19.17 -7.17 -26.26
N TYR A 60 -19.70 -8.27 -26.82
CA TYR A 60 -18.96 -9.10 -27.78
C TYR A 60 -18.49 -8.30 -29.00
N PHE A 61 -19.36 -7.46 -29.57
CA PHE A 61 -19.05 -6.65 -30.75
C PHE A 61 -18.02 -5.53 -30.51
N THR A 62 -17.63 -5.29 -29.26
CA THR A 62 -16.47 -4.41 -28.97
C THR A 62 -15.13 -5.12 -29.11
N TRP A 63 -15.13 -6.46 -29.08
CA TRP A 63 -13.95 -7.31 -29.20
C TRP A 63 -13.83 -7.93 -30.59
N PHE A 64 -14.95 -8.34 -31.17
CA PHE A 64 -14.98 -9.06 -32.45
C PHE A 64 -15.99 -8.41 -33.41
N PRO A 65 -15.69 -8.32 -34.70
CA PRO A 65 -16.56 -7.64 -35.67
C PRO A 65 -17.83 -8.43 -36.01
N SER A 66 -17.78 -9.76 -35.90
CA SER A 66 -18.87 -10.69 -36.22
C SER A 66 -18.74 -11.95 -35.38
N PHE A 67 -19.78 -12.80 -35.37
CA PHE A 67 -19.75 -14.10 -34.70
C PHE A 67 -19.03 -15.19 -35.51
N ASP A 68 -18.44 -14.87 -36.67
CA ASP A 68 -17.83 -15.85 -37.58
C ASP A 68 -16.61 -16.55 -36.95
N THR A 69 -15.99 -15.93 -35.94
CA THR A 69 -14.84 -16.46 -35.21
C THR A 69 -15.24 -17.35 -34.02
N VAL A 70 -16.53 -17.47 -33.72
CA VAL A 70 -17.01 -18.32 -32.63
C VAL A 70 -16.94 -19.79 -33.05
N THR A 71 -16.21 -20.57 -32.26
CA THR A 71 -16.07 -22.02 -32.48
C THR A 71 -17.15 -22.79 -31.71
N ASN A 72 -17.90 -23.63 -32.42
CA ASN A 72 -18.80 -24.60 -31.77
C ASN A 72 -17.99 -25.79 -31.23
N ILE A 73 -18.18 -26.09 -29.95
CA ILE A 73 -17.61 -27.26 -29.26
C ILE A 73 -18.74 -28.10 -28.66
N SER A 74 -18.48 -29.36 -28.33
CA SER A 74 -19.51 -30.21 -27.73
C SER A 74 -19.92 -29.66 -26.36
N ASP A 75 -21.16 -29.90 -25.94
CA ASP A 75 -21.62 -29.44 -24.63
C ASP A 75 -20.82 -30.07 -23.48
N ALA A 76 -20.32 -31.30 -23.68
CA ALA A 76 -19.45 -31.99 -22.73
C ALA A 76 -18.08 -31.31 -22.61
N ASP A 77 -17.46 -30.94 -23.73
CA ASP A 77 -16.18 -30.21 -23.73
C ASP A 77 -16.35 -28.82 -23.12
N LEU A 78 -17.45 -28.13 -23.45
CA LEU A 78 -17.76 -26.85 -22.85
C LEU A 78 -17.85 -27.03 -21.34
N GLN A 79 -18.67 -27.97 -20.85
CA GLN A 79 -18.89 -28.23 -19.42
C GLN A 79 -17.59 -28.51 -18.66
N ALA A 80 -16.64 -29.21 -19.27
CA ALA A 80 -15.34 -29.54 -18.68
C ALA A 80 -14.44 -28.31 -18.42
N ILE A 81 -14.65 -27.19 -19.13
CA ILE A 81 -13.89 -25.94 -18.95
C ILE A 81 -14.50 -25.12 -17.81
N PRO A 82 -13.85 -24.92 -16.65
CA PRO A 82 -14.46 -24.20 -15.53
C PRO A 82 -14.85 -22.75 -15.87
N LEU A 83 -15.94 -22.25 -15.26
CA LEU A 83 -16.31 -20.84 -15.36
C LEU A 83 -15.29 -19.96 -14.63
N GLY A 84 -14.93 -18.84 -15.26
CA GLY A 84 -14.24 -17.75 -14.59
C GLY A 84 -15.13 -17.06 -13.57
N ASN A 85 -14.51 -16.41 -12.57
CA ASN A 85 -15.23 -15.68 -11.52
C ASN A 85 -15.81 -14.33 -12.00
N GLN A 86 -15.71 -14.04 -13.29
CA GLN A 86 -16.02 -12.75 -13.89
C GLN A 86 -16.60 -12.91 -15.28
N ASN A 87 -17.29 -11.87 -15.74
CA ASN A 87 -17.75 -11.77 -17.11
C ASN A 87 -16.81 -10.87 -17.93
N VAL A 88 -16.79 -11.08 -19.24
CA VAL A 88 -16.13 -10.16 -20.17
C VAL A 88 -16.83 -8.80 -20.14
N THR A 89 -16.04 -7.74 -20.14
CA THR A 89 -16.51 -6.35 -20.17
C THR A 89 -16.32 -5.72 -21.55
N TYR A 90 -16.91 -4.54 -21.77
CA TYR A 90 -16.67 -3.75 -22.97
C TYR A 90 -15.16 -3.54 -23.17
N ARG A 91 -14.71 -3.61 -24.42
CA ARG A 91 -13.29 -3.43 -24.73
C ARG A 91 -12.84 -2.01 -24.30
N PRO A 92 -11.74 -1.91 -23.53
CA PRO A 92 -11.10 -0.64 -23.21
C PRO A 92 -10.88 0.24 -24.44
N GLY A 93 -11.15 1.54 -24.32
CA GLY A 93 -11.02 2.51 -25.41
C GLY A 93 -12.01 2.35 -26.57
N ALA A 94 -12.81 1.28 -26.66
CA ALA A 94 -13.66 1.04 -27.83
C ALA A 94 -14.95 1.85 -27.85
N LYS A 95 -15.60 2.01 -26.68
CA LYS A 95 -16.89 2.70 -26.50
C LYS A 95 -16.93 3.42 -25.16
N LEU A 96 -17.81 4.43 -25.10
CA LEU A 96 -18.25 5.03 -23.85
C LEU A 96 -19.44 4.24 -23.32
N VAL A 97 -19.64 4.21 -22.01
CA VAL A 97 -20.73 3.46 -21.39
C VAL A 97 -21.45 4.24 -20.31
N LYS A 98 -22.72 3.93 -20.08
CA LYS A 98 -23.54 4.48 -18.99
C LYS A 98 -24.56 3.47 -18.51
N VAL A 99 -25.15 3.73 -17.35
CA VAL A 99 -26.38 3.05 -16.91
C VAL A 99 -27.56 3.99 -17.11
N GLN A 100 -28.76 3.43 -17.24
CA GLN A 100 -29.97 4.24 -17.46
C GLN A 100 -30.35 5.08 -16.23
N THR A 101 -29.95 4.62 -15.04
CA THR A 101 -30.25 5.21 -13.74
C THR A 101 -29.31 6.35 -13.33
N ASP A 102 -28.19 6.55 -14.05
CA ASP A 102 -27.18 7.58 -13.77
C ASP A 102 -26.91 8.38 -15.06
N PRO A 103 -26.98 9.73 -15.04
CA PRO A 103 -26.64 10.54 -16.21
C PRO A 103 -25.15 10.48 -16.59
N LYS A 104 -24.26 10.01 -15.72
CA LYS A 104 -22.81 9.98 -15.97
C LYS A 104 -22.41 9.06 -17.12
N VAL A 105 -21.44 9.51 -17.91
CA VAL A 105 -20.83 8.76 -19.02
C VAL A 105 -19.41 8.36 -18.63
N TYR A 106 -19.08 7.10 -18.81
CA TYR A 106 -17.81 6.52 -18.41
C TYR A 106 -17.02 6.03 -19.62
N ALA A 107 -15.73 6.34 -19.66
CA ALA A 107 -14.79 5.65 -20.52
C ALA A 107 -14.38 4.31 -19.88
N VAL A 108 -14.23 3.28 -20.70
CA VAL A 108 -13.80 1.96 -20.24
C VAL A 108 -12.28 1.87 -20.33
N SER A 109 -11.63 1.61 -19.20
CA SER A 109 -10.20 1.31 -19.09
C SER A 109 -9.98 -0.19 -18.91
N LYS A 110 -8.72 -0.62 -19.07
CA LYS A 110 -8.27 -1.96 -18.69
C LYS A 110 -8.67 -2.31 -17.24
N ASN A 111 -8.69 -3.60 -16.92
CA ASN A 111 -9.12 -4.13 -15.61
C ASN A 111 -10.59 -3.85 -15.23
N ALA A 112 -11.47 -3.73 -16.24
CA ALA A 112 -12.89 -3.43 -16.07
C ALA A 112 -13.14 -2.15 -15.24
N LEU A 113 -12.29 -1.13 -15.43
CA LEU A 113 -12.42 0.14 -14.74
C LEU A 113 -13.27 1.12 -15.55
N LEU A 114 -14.23 1.78 -14.89
CA LEU A 114 -15.03 2.86 -15.46
C LEU A 114 -14.51 4.20 -14.96
N ARG A 115 -14.14 5.09 -15.88
CA ARG A 115 -13.64 6.43 -15.56
C ARG A 115 -14.62 7.48 -16.05
N HIS A 116 -15.20 8.23 -15.12
CA HIS A 116 -16.22 9.23 -15.43
C HIS A 116 -15.63 10.35 -16.30
N VAL A 117 -16.19 10.59 -17.48
CA VAL A 117 -15.82 11.71 -18.34
C VAL A 117 -16.56 12.95 -17.85
N THR A 118 -15.83 13.88 -17.22
CA THR A 118 -16.45 14.94 -16.40
C THR A 118 -17.16 16.04 -17.20
N SER A 119 -16.96 16.13 -18.52
CA SER A 119 -17.64 17.10 -19.37
C SER A 119 -17.84 16.60 -20.80
N GLU A 120 -18.82 17.19 -21.50
CA GLU A 120 -19.05 16.90 -22.93
C GLU A 120 -17.90 17.37 -23.81
N SER A 121 -17.25 18.50 -23.48
CA SER A 121 -16.08 18.98 -24.20
C SER A 121 -14.96 17.94 -24.15
N LEU A 122 -14.74 17.35 -22.98
CA LEU A 122 -13.72 16.32 -22.82
C LEU A 122 -14.08 15.03 -23.58
N ALA A 123 -15.37 14.65 -23.61
CA ALA A 123 -15.83 13.52 -24.41
C ALA A 123 -15.59 13.76 -25.92
N HIS A 124 -15.83 14.99 -26.39
CA HIS A 124 -15.51 15.42 -27.75
C HIS A 124 -14.01 15.36 -28.03
N ASP A 125 -13.17 15.83 -27.12
CA ASP A 125 -11.71 15.83 -27.30
C ASP A 125 -11.13 14.41 -27.35
N LEU A 126 -11.69 13.49 -26.57
CA LEU A 126 -11.24 12.10 -26.51
C LEU A 126 -11.77 11.23 -27.65
N TYR A 127 -13.07 11.31 -27.95
CA TYR A 127 -13.77 10.40 -28.86
C TYR A 127 -14.25 11.05 -30.17
N GLY A 128 -13.98 12.34 -30.35
CA GLY A 128 -14.35 13.12 -31.53
C GLY A 128 -15.79 13.67 -31.47
N ALA A 129 -16.18 14.37 -32.54
CA ALA A 129 -17.48 15.05 -32.65
C ALA A 129 -18.68 14.10 -32.44
N ASP A 130 -18.56 12.85 -32.87
CA ASP A 130 -19.60 11.84 -32.79
C ASP A 130 -19.57 11.01 -31.48
N TRP A 131 -18.90 11.49 -30.43
CA TRP A 131 -18.76 10.75 -29.16
C TRP A 131 -20.10 10.25 -28.60
N ARG A 132 -21.19 11.00 -28.80
CA ARG A 132 -22.55 10.64 -28.37
C ARG A 132 -23.03 9.32 -28.99
N LEU A 133 -22.64 9.03 -30.23
CA LEU A 133 -22.95 7.77 -30.92
C LEU A 133 -22.12 6.58 -30.39
N GLN A 134 -21.02 6.88 -29.70
CA GLN A 134 -20.14 5.89 -29.08
C GLN A 134 -20.62 5.47 -27.68
N VAL A 135 -21.58 6.19 -27.09
CA VAL A 135 -22.15 5.87 -25.77
C VAL A 135 -23.07 4.66 -25.89
N LYS A 136 -22.86 3.66 -25.03
CA LYS A 136 -23.66 2.44 -24.95
C LYS A 136 -24.23 2.23 -23.56
N ASP A 137 -25.48 1.81 -23.52
CA ASP A 137 -26.14 1.47 -22.27
C ASP A 137 -25.72 0.09 -21.77
N ILE A 138 -25.36 0.04 -20.49
CA ILE A 138 -25.11 -1.19 -19.76
C ILE A 138 -26.30 -1.38 -18.81
N PRO A 139 -26.98 -2.55 -18.83
CA PRO A 139 -27.96 -2.90 -17.81
C PRO A 139 -27.35 -2.84 -16.40
N ASP A 140 -28.09 -2.33 -15.42
CA ASP A 140 -27.61 -2.13 -14.03
C ASP A 140 -27.00 -3.40 -13.42
N THR A 141 -27.55 -4.57 -13.74
CA THR A 141 -27.03 -5.88 -13.29
C THR A 141 -25.60 -6.14 -13.74
N PHE A 142 -25.23 -5.68 -14.95
CA PHE A 142 -23.88 -5.84 -15.50
C PHE A 142 -22.94 -4.69 -15.14
N PHE A 143 -23.44 -3.60 -14.56
CA PHE A 143 -22.58 -2.53 -14.05
C PHE A 143 -21.66 -3.03 -12.92
N THR A 144 -22.12 -4.01 -12.13
CA THR A 144 -21.33 -4.69 -11.09
C THR A 144 -20.11 -5.45 -11.64
N ASN A 145 -20.08 -5.76 -12.95
CA ASN A 145 -18.91 -6.33 -13.60
C ASN A 145 -17.73 -5.33 -13.70
N TYR A 146 -17.95 -4.06 -13.34
CA TYR A 146 -16.94 -3.01 -13.38
C TYR A 146 -16.60 -2.47 -11.98
N THR A 147 -15.51 -1.73 -11.89
CA THR A 147 -15.18 -0.89 -10.73
C THR A 147 -15.13 0.56 -11.20
N VAL A 148 -15.71 1.49 -10.44
CA VAL A 148 -15.62 2.92 -10.79
C VAL A 148 -14.30 3.47 -10.26
N GLY A 149 -13.51 4.06 -11.14
CA GLY A 149 -12.21 4.67 -10.86
C GLY A 149 -12.23 6.19 -10.94
N THR A 150 -11.03 6.79 -10.96
CA THR A 150 -10.86 8.24 -10.98
C THR A 150 -11.48 8.87 -12.24
N PRO A 151 -12.27 9.95 -12.08
CA PRO A 151 -12.76 10.71 -13.21
C PRO A 151 -11.63 11.22 -14.11
N ILE A 152 -11.99 11.51 -15.36
CA ILE A 152 -11.11 12.13 -16.33
C ILE A 152 -11.45 13.63 -16.29
N TYR A 153 -10.49 14.45 -15.86
CA TYR A 153 -10.63 15.90 -15.76
C TYR A 153 -10.01 16.62 -16.96
N SER A 154 -9.06 15.97 -17.63
CA SER A 154 -8.33 16.51 -18.79
C SER A 154 -8.02 15.43 -19.82
N ALA A 155 -7.74 15.84 -21.07
CA ALA A 155 -7.42 14.92 -22.16
C ALA A 155 -6.12 14.12 -21.93
N SER A 156 -5.22 14.59 -21.06
CA SER A 156 -4.02 13.83 -20.66
C SER A 156 -4.31 12.67 -19.71
N ASP A 157 -5.46 12.68 -19.02
CA ASP A 157 -5.78 11.66 -18.01
C ASP A 157 -6.18 10.31 -18.63
N TYR A 158 -6.55 10.31 -19.92
CA TYR A 158 -7.06 9.14 -20.63
C TYR A 158 -6.70 9.20 -22.11
N ASN A 159 -6.08 8.14 -22.63
CA ASN A 159 -5.77 8.03 -24.05
C ASN A 159 -6.50 6.83 -24.65
N VAL A 160 -7.51 7.10 -25.49
CA VAL A 160 -8.37 6.10 -26.14
C VAL A 160 -7.56 5.04 -26.88
N SER A 161 -6.54 5.46 -27.63
CA SER A 161 -5.72 4.55 -28.44
C SER A 161 -4.85 3.64 -27.58
N ASN A 162 -4.28 4.17 -26.50
CA ASN A 162 -3.46 3.38 -25.57
C ASN A 162 -4.31 2.34 -24.84
N GLU A 163 -5.52 2.69 -24.42
CA GLU A 163 -6.44 1.76 -23.78
C GLU A 163 -6.87 0.65 -24.74
N TYR A 164 -7.22 1.01 -25.98
CA TYR A 164 -7.63 0.06 -27.00
C TYR A 164 -6.51 -0.90 -27.40
N ASN A 165 -5.30 -0.39 -27.61
CA ASN A 165 -4.13 -1.19 -28.02
C ASN A 165 -3.46 -1.91 -26.84
N GLY A 166 -3.73 -1.50 -25.60
CA GLY A 166 -3.19 -2.10 -24.38
C GLY A 166 -3.81 -3.45 -24.01
N VAL A 167 -4.80 -3.90 -24.80
CA VAL A 167 -5.45 -5.21 -24.70
C VAL A 167 -5.66 -5.80 -26.09
N THR A 168 -5.26 -7.05 -26.25
CA THR A 168 -5.48 -7.86 -27.46
C THR A 168 -6.67 -8.79 -27.27
N TYR A 169 -6.78 -9.39 -26.09
CA TYR A 169 -7.77 -10.43 -25.81
C TYR A 169 -8.68 -10.08 -24.62
N PRO A 170 -9.94 -10.56 -24.60
CA PRO A 170 -10.89 -10.27 -23.53
C PRO A 170 -10.40 -10.55 -22.11
N HIS A 171 -9.63 -11.63 -21.91
CA HIS A 171 -9.13 -12.01 -20.59
C HIS A 171 -8.11 -11.01 -20.01
N GLU A 172 -7.47 -10.19 -20.85
CA GLU A 172 -6.51 -9.17 -20.42
C GLU A 172 -7.17 -7.92 -19.83
N SER A 173 -8.49 -7.75 -20.03
CA SER A 173 -9.26 -6.61 -19.52
C SER A 173 -10.12 -6.93 -18.29
N LEU A 174 -10.12 -8.18 -17.82
CA LEU A 174 -10.89 -8.59 -16.64
C LEU A 174 -10.33 -7.93 -15.38
N LYS A 175 -11.16 -7.78 -14.33
CA LYS A 175 -10.63 -7.31 -13.04
C LYS A 175 -9.54 -8.29 -12.63
N THR A 176 -8.34 -7.80 -12.36
CA THR A 176 -7.38 -8.64 -11.69
C THR A 176 -7.96 -8.90 -10.30
N ALA A 177 -8.05 -10.17 -9.87
CA ALA A 177 -8.10 -10.41 -8.43
C ALA A 177 -6.93 -9.65 -7.83
N THR A 178 -7.05 -9.18 -6.59
CA THR A 178 -5.93 -8.69 -5.79
C THR A 178 -4.92 -9.83 -5.51
N THR A 179 -4.48 -10.56 -6.54
CA THR A 179 -3.12 -11.05 -6.64
C THR A 179 -2.25 -9.81 -6.82
N GLY A 180 -1.55 -9.46 -5.74
CA GLY A 180 -0.61 -8.36 -5.71
C GLY A 180 0.25 -8.33 -6.96
N SER A 181 0.49 -7.10 -7.43
CA SER A 181 1.70 -6.66 -8.13
C SER A 181 2.65 -7.81 -8.45
N THR A 182 2.74 -8.21 -9.72
CA THR A 182 3.95 -8.85 -10.23
C THR A 182 5.13 -8.00 -9.77
N ASN A 183 5.89 -8.48 -8.80
CA ASN A 183 7.11 -7.91 -8.22
C ASN A 183 7.67 -6.70 -8.99
N GLN A 184 7.07 -5.52 -8.80
CA GLN A 184 7.73 -4.24 -9.05
C GLN A 184 8.45 -3.90 -7.74
N SER A 185 9.51 -4.67 -7.46
CA SER A 185 10.39 -4.45 -6.32
C SER A 185 11.27 -3.25 -6.64
N GLY A 186 10.71 -2.06 -6.44
CA GLY A 186 11.46 -0.81 -6.43
C GLY A 186 11.31 -0.18 -5.06
N ALA A 187 12.42 0.21 -4.44
CA ALA A 187 12.39 1.03 -3.25
C ALA A 187 12.11 2.48 -3.64
N LEU A 188 11.19 3.13 -2.94
CA LEU A 188 10.96 4.57 -3.03
C LEU A 188 11.67 5.26 -1.87
N THR A 189 12.50 6.24 -2.17
CA THR A 189 13.05 7.19 -1.19
C THR A 189 12.41 8.55 -1.39
N LEU A 190 12.23 9.29 -0.29
CA LEU A 190 11.85 10.71 -0.30
C LEU A 190 12.73 11.42 0.73
N SER A 191 13.58 12.33 0.28
CA SER A 191 14.43 13.16 1.14
C SER A 191 14.03 14.62 1.06
N ALA A 192 14.30 15.35 2.14
CA ALA A 192 14.32 16.80 2.17
C ALA A 192 15.79 17.23 2.37
N ASP A 193 16.23 18.28 1.66
CA ASP A 193 17.59 18.83 1.82
C ASP A 193 17.82 19.44 3.21
N ARG A 194 16.75 19.83 3.89
CA ARG A 194 16.75 20.38 5.25
C ARG A 194 15.49 20.00 6.02
N THR A 195 15.62 19.91 7.34
CA THR A 195 14.53 19.55 8.27
C THR A 195 14.27 20.62 9.32
N SER A 196 14.97 21.74 9.25
CA SER A 196 14.83 22.90 10.13
C SER A 196 14.88 24.16 9.26
N ILE A 197 13.80 24.94 9.26
CA ILE A 197 13.61 26.07 8.35
C ILE A 197 12.94 27.25 9.03
N ASN A 198 13.12 28.46 8.49
CA ASN A 198 12.22 29.57 8.78
C ASN A 198 10.97 29.53 7.88
N SER A 199 9.88 30.17 8.30
CA SER A 199 8.68 30.31 7.48
C SER A 199 9.00 30.96 6.12
N GLY A 200 8.59 30.32 5.02
CA GLY A 200 8.84 30.75 3.65
C GLY A 200 10.19 30.33 3.06
N GLU A 201 11.07 29.73 3.86
CA GLU A 201 12.37 29.24 3.40
C GLU A 201 12.20 28.03 2.47
N ALA A 202 13.04 27.94 1.43
CA ALA A 202 12.94 26.90 0.42
C ALA A 202 13.41 25.55 0.95
N VAL A 203 12.63 24.50 0.69
CA VAL A 203 12.97 23.08 0.93
C VAL A 203 12.90 22.34 -0.39
N THR A 204 13.95 21.61 -0.72
CA THR A 204 14.00 20.76 -1.90
C THR A 204 13.71 19.32 -1.51
N LEU A 205 12.67 18.77 -2.12
CA LEU A 205 12.24 17.39 -1.98
C LEU A 205 12.75 16.58 -3.18
N THR A 206 13.37 15.44 -2.88
CA THR A 206 13.84 14.50 -3.90
C THR A 206 13.24 13.13 -3.64
N ALA A 207 12.36 12.68 -4.54
CA ALA A 207 11.87 11.31 -4.54
C ALA A 207 12.57 10.49 -5.62
N ASN A 208 13.09 9.32 -5.26
CA ASN A 208 13.72 8.40 -6.21
C ASN A 208 13.13 6.99 -6.05
N TYR A 209 12.62 6.46 -7.14
CA TYR A 209 12.15 5.10 -7.27
C TYR A 209 13.22 4.27 -7.99
N ASN A 210 13.79 3.29 -7.30
CA ASN A 210 14.86 2.42 -7.82
C ASN A 210 14.32 1.26 -8.69
N GLY A 211 13.05 1.32 -9.08
CA GLY A 211 12.40 0.35 -9.97
C GLY A 211 11.98 0.98 -11.29
N THR A 212 11.41 0.18 -12.17
CA THR A 212 10.75 0.70 -13.38
C THR A 212 9.35 1.13 -13.01
N LEU A 213 8.98 2.39 -13.25
CA LEU A 213 7.59 2.79 -13.00
C LEU A 213 6.62 1.88 -13.78
N PRO A 214 5.44 1.58 -13.23
CA PRO A 214 4.40 0.85 -13.95
C PRO A 214 4.10 1.52 -15.30
N ALA A 215 3.52 0.77 -16.25
CA ALA A 215 3.01 1.38 -17.47
C ALA A 215 1.99 2.50 -17.11
N ASN A 216 2.25 3.71 -17.59
CA ASN A 216 1.52 4.95 -17.22
C ASN A 216 1.50 5.26 -15.71
N GLY A 217 2.46 4.73 -14.95
CA GLY A 217 2.65 5.03 -13.54
C GLY A 217 3.32 6.38 -13.31
N ARG A 218 3.16 6.90 -12.09
CA ARG A 218 3.69 8.22 -11.69
C ARG A 218 4.09 8.22 -10.22
N ILE A 219 4.96 9.16 -9.86
CA ILE A 219 5.26 9.53 -8.47
C ILE A 219 4.46 10.80 -8.16
N GLU A 220 3.61 10.76 -7.13
CA GLU A 220 2.96 11.95 -6.57
C GLU A 220 3.61 12.33 -5.25
N ILE A 221 4.02 13.59 -5.10
CA ILE A 221 4.46 14.15 -3.82
C ILE A 221 3.33 15.02 -3.28
N LYS A 222 2.92 14.79 -2.03
CA LYS A 222 1.86 15.53 -1.35
C LYS A 222 2.31 16.02 0.01
N GLU A 223 1.73 17.12 0.47
CA GLU A 223 1.79 17.51 1.87
C GLU A 223 0.84 16.61 2.69
N VAL A 224 1.34 15.99 3.75
CA VAL A 224 0.60 14.97 4.53
C VAL A 224 -0.69 15.54 5.13
N ARG A 225 -0.63 16.76 5.67
CA ARG A 225 -1.75 17.37 6.40
C ARG A 225 -2.88 17.83 5.49
N THR A 226 -2.54 18.54 4.42
CA THR A 226 -3.54 19.12 3.52
C THR A 226 -3.98 18.13 2.43
N GLY A 227 -3.17 17.10 2.17
CA GLY A 227 -3.34 16.20 1.03
C GLY A 227 -3.05 16.87 -0.32
N ASN A 228 -2.61 18.13 -0.32
CA ASN A 228 -2.33 18.89 -1.54
C ASN A 228 -1.15 18.25 -2.28
N ILE A 229 -1.33 18.03 -3.58
CA ILE A 229 -0.27 17.55 -4.46
C ILE A 229 0.66 18.72 -4.75
N VAL A 230 1.93 18.58 -4.36
CA VAL A 230 2.97 19.59 -4.63
C VAL A 230 3.75 19.27 -5.89
N GLN A 231 3.81 18.00 -6.31
CA GLN A 231 4.46 17.59 -7.55
C GLN A 231 3.92 16.26 -8.08
N THR A 232 3.87 16.13 -9.41
CA THR A 232 3.62 14.85 -10.09
C THR A 232 4.69 14.60 -11.14
N CYS A 233 5.32 13.44 -11.10
CA CYS A 233 6.40 13.06 -12.02
C CYS A 233 6.10 11.72 -12.70
N TYR A 234 6.41 11.63 -13.99
CA TYR A 234 6.24 10.42 -14.82
C TYR A 234 7.56 9.68 -15.06
N SER A 235 8.61 10.05 -14.31
CA SER A 235 9.94 9.44 -14.30
C SER A 235 10.26 8.85 -12.93
N GLY A 236 11.19 7.89 -12.87
CA GLY A 236 11.65 7.29 -11.61
C GLY A 236 12.37 8.25 -10.65
N SER A 237 12.65 9.49 -11.06
CA SER A 237 13.14 10.55 -10.19
C SER A 237 12.17 11.73 -10.25
N CYS A 238 11.91 12.35 -9.10
CA CYS A 238 11.00 13.47 -8.94
C CYS A 238 11.60 14.51 -7.99
N LEU A 239 11.80 15.74 -8.49
CA LEU A 239 12.41 16.84 -7.75
C LEU A 239 11.42 18.01 -7.71
N ILE A 240 11.30 18.65 -6.54
CA ILE A 240 10.52 19.88 -6.36
C ILE A 240 11.13 20.74 -5.25
N THR A 241 11.13 22.06 -5.44
CA THR A 241 11.44 23.03 -4.39
C THR A 241 10.15 23.70 -3.95
N VAL A 242 9.86 23.65 -2.66
CA VAL A 242 8.68 24.23 -2.02
C VAL A 242 9.09 25.32 -1.03
N ASN A 243 8.23 26.33 -0.84
CA ASN A 243 8.44 27.44 0.09
C ASN A 243 7.34 27.42 1.16
N PRO A 244 7.35 26.45 2.08
CA PRO A 244 6.27 26.28 3.03
C PRO A 244 6.18 27.46 3.99
N ILE A 245 4.95 27.90 4.26
CA ILE A 245 4.65 28.98 5.20
C ILE A 245 4.11 28.35 6.49
N GLN A 246 4.64 28.76 7.63
CA GLN A 246 4.15 28.33 8.93
C GLN A 246 2.69 28.79 9.13
N GLN A 247 1.81 27.87 9.51
CA GLN A 247 0.43 28.14 9.87
C GLN A 247 0.27 28.24 11.39
N SER A 248 -0.71 29.00 11.87
CA SER A 248 -0.98 29.15 13.30
C SER A 248 -1.28 27.80 13.94
N GLY A 249 -0.52 27.45 14.99
CA GLY A 249 -0.63 26.17 15.70
C GLY A 249 0.07 24.98 15.03
N TYR A 250 0.83 25.21 13.95
CA TYR A 250 1.57 24.15 13.27
C TYR A 250 3.06 24.49 13.23
N ASP A 251 3.86 23.73 13.98
CA ASP A 251 5.30 23.96 14.11
C ASP A 251 6.13 23.02 13.22
N SER A 252 5.49 22.07 12.56
CA SER A 252 6.14 21.15 11.64
C SER A 252 5.22 20.81 10.47
N LEU A 253 5.80 20.22 9.42
CA LEU A 253 5.08 19.63 8.30
C LEU A 253 5.88 18.44 7.76
N GLN A 254 5.23 17.63 6.94
CA GLN A 254 5.84 16.48 6.31
C GLN A 254 5.24 16.26 4.93
N TYR A 255 6.04 15.71 4.04
CA TYR A 255 5.62 15.33 2.70
C TYR A 255 5.62 13.82 2.56
N MET A 256 4.86 13.33 1.58
CA MET A 256 4.76 11.93 1.25
C MET A 256 4.85 11.76 -0.26
N ALA A 257 5.67 10.82 -0.70
CA ALA A 257 5.76 10.40 -2.09
C ALA A 257 5.04 9.05 -2.23
N THR A 258 4.24 8.92 -3.28
CA THR A 258 3.54 7.68 -3.59
C THR A 258 3.76 7.32 -5.06
N VAL A 259 4.24 6.10 -5.32
CA VAL A 259 4.20 5.51 -6.65
C VAL A 259 2.81 4.97 -6.89
N LYS A 260 2.17 5.45 -7.94
CA LYS A 260 0.87 5.01 -8.38
C LYS A 260 0.95 4.34 -9.74
N ASP A 261 0.15 3.31 -9.92
CA ASP A 261 -0.14 2.78 -11.24
C ASP A 261 -1.26 3.57 -11.95
N GLN A 262 -1.57 3.15 -13.17
CA GLN A 262 -2.64 3.71 -13.98
C GLN A 262 -4.06 3.55 -13.39
N TYR A 263 -4.21 2.79 -12.30
CA TYR A 263 -5.46 2.53 -11.61
C TYR A 263 -5.56 3.26 -10.25
N GLU A 264 -4.67 4.22 -9.98
CA GLU A 264 -4.50 4.89 -8.68
C GLU A 264 -4.07 3.97 -7.53
N SER A 265 -3.72 2.72 -7.81
CA SER A 265 -3.24 1.82 -6.77
C SER A 265 -1.93 2.36 -6.23
N GLN A 266 -1.88 2.60 -4.92
CA GLN A 266 -0.65 2.95 -4.24
C GLN A 266 0.22 1.70 -4.15
N LEU A 267 1.32 1.69 -4.90
CA LEU A 267 2.24 0.57 -4.95
C LEU A 267 3.28 0.64 -3.84
N VAL A 268 3.83 1.84 -3.64
CA VAL A 268 4.75 2.12 -2.54
C VAL A 268 4.59 3.58 -2.13
N THR A 269 4.61 3.80 -0.83
CA THR A 269 4.51 5.11 -0.20
C THR A 269 5.73 5.31 0.68
N GLN A 270 6.26 6.54 0.68
CA GLN A 270 7.39 6.93 1.52
C GLN A 270 7.19 8.34 2.04
N TYR A 271 7.39 8.54 3.34
CA TYR A 271 7.37 9.87 3.95
C TYR A 271 8.74 10.54 3.89
N SER A 272 8.76 11.86 3.77
CA SER A 272 9.96 12.66 4.00
C SER A 272 10.30 12.66 5.48
N PRO A 273 11.52 13.06 5.86
CA PRO A 273 11.76 13.56 7.21
C PRO A 273 10.76 14.68 7.56
N VAL A 274 10.42 14.79 8.85
CA VAL A 274 9.61 15.92 9.35
C VAL A 274 10.45 17.19 9.21
N VAL A 275 9.83 18.23 8.64
CA VAL A 275 10.42 19.57 8.50
C VAL A 275 9.82 20.45 9.59
N SER A 276 10.66 20.91 10.51
CA SER A 276 10.28 21.79 11.62
C SER A 276 10.56 23.24 11.30
N PHE A 277 9.64 24.12 11.70
CA PHE A 277 9.87 25.55 11.67
C PHE A 277 10.70 25.97 12.89
N ASN A 278 11.72 26.78 12.67
CA ASN A 278 12.50 27.44 13.69
C ASN A 278 11.64 28.54 14.31
N THR A 279 10.76 28.16 15.22
CA THR A 279 10.00 29.11 16.01
C THR A 279 10.83 29.53 17.20
N THR A 280 10.91 30.84 17.44
CA THR A 280 11.22 31.30 18.80
C THR A 280 10.00 30.93 19.63
N ALA A 281 10.15 30.04 20.63
CA ALA A 281 9.08 29.48 21.49
C ALA A 281 7.80 30.32 21.44
N GLN A 282 6.90 30.00 20.49
CA GLN A 282 5.67 30.75 20.38
C GLN A 282 4.75 30.22 21.46
N ASN A 283 4.59 31.02 22.52
CA ASN A 283 3.51 30.81 23.46
C ASN A 283 2.20 30.85 22.67
N THR A 284 1.63 29.69 22.37
CA THR A 284 0.31 29.62 21.73
C THR A 284 -0.69 29.96 22.81
N ALA A 285 -1.15 31.21 22.78
CA ALA A 285 -2.13 31.72 23.72
C ALA A 285 -3.46 31.00 23.47
N SER A 286 -4.01 30.36 24.50
CA SER A 286 -5.41 30.01 24.49
C SER A 286 -6.29 31.25 24.42
N ASN A 287 -7.49 31.08 23.87
CA ASN A 287 -8.48 32.14 23.86
C ASN A 287 -9.06 32.44 25.25
N ASP A 288 -8.66 31.66 26.28
CA ASP A 288 -9.03 31.87 27.68
C ASP A 288 -8.07 32.80 28.45
N GLY A 289 -6.95 33.19 27.84
CA GLY A 289 -5.97 34.12 28.40
C GLY A 289 -5.19 33.61 29.62
N MET A 290 -5.41 32.36 30.04
CA MET A 290 -4.80 31.76 31.24
C MET A 290 -3.89 30.58 30.89
N ASN A 291 -4.11 29.92 29.76
CA ASN A 291 -3.35 28.75 29.34
C ASN A 291 -2.46 29.10 28.10
N TYR A 292 -1.13 29.24 28.27
CA TYR A 292 -0.12 29.20 27.17
C TYR A 292 0.61 27.84 26.97
N VAL A 293 0.52 27.14 25.83
CA VAL A 293 1.35 25.92 25.61
C VAL A 293 2.67 26.31 24.95
N ASN A 294 3.80 25.84 25.47
CA ASN A 294 5.12 26.15 24.91
C ASN A 294 5.60 25.12 23.89
N GLY A 295 5.05 23.91 23.96
CA GLY A 295 5.30 22.89 22.96
C GLY A 295 4.56 21.60 23.24
N LEU A 296 4.53 20.76 22.21
CA LEU A 296 3.90 19.45 22.22
C LEU A 296 4.87 18.45 21.59
N THR A 297 5.09 17.32 22.26
CA THR A 297 5.81 16.19 21.68
C THR A 297 4.87 15.01 21.48
N LEU A 298 5.18 14.15 20.51
CA LEU A 298 4.58 12.84 20.35
C LEU A 298 5.69 11.81 20.13
N GLN A 299 5.73 10.81 21.01
CA GLN A 299 6.72 9.74 20.99
C GLN A 299 6.05 8.39 20.86
N VAL A 300 6.77 7.42 20.29
CA VAL A 300 6.38 6.02 20.24
C VAL A 300 7.52 5.17 20.81
N ASP A 301 7.16 4.10 21.51
CA ASP A 301 8.12 3.13 22.07
C ASP A 301 8.82 2.28 21.01
N GLN A 302 8.16 2.02 19.88
CA GLN A 302 8.70 1.27 18.75
C GLN A 302 8.22 1.80 17.40
N THR A 303 9.14 1.88 16.43
CA THR A 303 8.88 2.35 15.06
C THR A 303 8.96 1.23 14.03
N SER A 304 9.14 -0.03 14.42
CA SER A 304 9.16 -1.17 13.52
C SER A 304 8.37 -2.31 14.15
N ILE A 305 7.22 -2.63 13.59
CA ILE A 305 6.24 -3.53 14.19
C ILE A 305 5.68 -4.50 13.14
N ALA A 306 5.16 -5.65 13.58
CA ALA A 306 4.31 -6.48 12.75
C ALA A 306 2.86 -5.95 12.75
N SER A 307 2.09 -6.25 11.71
CA SER A 307 0.65 -5.93 11.70
C SER A 307 -0.05 -6.59 12.88
N GLY A 308 -0.69 -5.78 13.74
CA GLY A 308 -1.40 -6.22 14.94
C GLY A 308 -0.62 -6.04 16.23
N ASP A 309 0.66 -5.70 16.16
CA ASP A 309 1.46 -5.39 17.35
C ASP A 309 0.94 -4.15 18.07
N ARG A 310 1.15 -4.15 19.39
CA ARG A 310 0.73 -3.05 20.24
C ARG A 310 1.87 -2.07 20.46
N ILE A 311 1.61 -0.80 20.22
CA ILE A 311 2.54 0.30 20.49
C ILE A 311 2.01 1.19 21.60
N LYS A 312 2.93 1.90 22.26
CA LYS A 312 2.62 2.95 23.23
C LYS A 312 2.99 4.31 22.63
N LEU A 313 1.96 5.09 22.31
CA LEU A 313 2.10 6.49 21.95
C LEU A 313 2.03 7.35 23.21
N THR A 314 2.95 8.30 23.34
CA THR A 314 2.98 9.26 24.46
C THR A 314 3.07 10.67 23.89
N ALA A 315 1.99 11.43 24.01
CA ALA A 315 1.99 12.86 23.76
C ALA A 315 2.27 13.61 25.06
N ASN A 316 3.12 14.64 25.02
CA ASN A 316 3.41 15.46 26.20
C ASN A 316 3.42 16.94 25.83
N ALA A 317 2.53 17.70 26.46
CA ALA A 317 2.50 19.15 26.40
C ALA A 317 3.36 19.73 27.53
N PHE A 318 4.26 20.65 27.21
CA PHE A 318 5.17 21.25 28.18
C PHE A 318 5.06 22.77 28.22
N ASN A 319 5.48 23.33 29.36
CA ASN A 319 5.35 24.74 29.70
C ASN A 319 6.59 25.30 30.40
N ALA A 320 6.82 26.61 30.31
CA ALA A 320 7.78 27.35 31.13
C ALA A 320 7.18 27.98 32.41
N GLY A 321 5.88 27.85 32.68
CA GLY A 321 5.18 28.48 33.82
C GLY A 321 4.31 27.56 34.69
N ASN A 322 3.75 28.13 35.77
CA ASN A 322 2.90 27.43 36.75
C ASN A 322 1.49 27.24 36.18
N TRP A 323 1.23 26.04 35.66
CA TRP A 323 0.08 25.75 34.81
C TRP A 323 -0.92 24.83 35.49
N ASN A 324 -2.21 25.06 35.28
CA ASN A 324 -3.27 24.14 35.67
C ASN A 324 -3.83 23.48 34.41
N TYR A 325 -3.57 22.19 34.22
CA TYR A 325 -4.00 21.46 33.02
C TYR A 325 -5.52 21.29 32.90
N ILE A 326 -6.28 21.70 33.92
CA ILE A 326 -7.74 21.68 33.94
C ILE A 326 -8.33 22.52 32.78
N GLY A 327 -9.07 21.84 31.92
CA GLY A 327 -9.74 22.34 30.72
C GLY A 327 -9.10 21.88 29.42
N ASN A 328 -7.84 21.46 29.41
CA ASN A 328 -7.16 21.13 28.16
C ASN A 328 -7.53 19.73 27.66
N ARG A 329 -7.57 19.57 26.35
CA ARG A 329 -7.80 18.27 25.68
C ARG A 329 -6.64 17.96 24.75
N ILE A 330 -6.00 16.81 24.95
CA ILE A 330 -5.02 16.26 24.02
C ILE A 330 -5.69 15.12 23.24
N GLU A 331 -5.55 15.13 21.92
CA GLU A 331 -6.02 14.07 21.04
C GLU A 331 -4.84 13.48 20.27
N ILE A 332 -4.73 12.15 20.23
CA ILE A 332 -3.81 11.44 19.34
C ILE A 332 -4.61 10.90 18.17
N ARG A 333 -4.19 11.22 16.95
CA ARG A 333 -4.91 10.92 15.71
C ARG A 333 -4.05 10.07 14.79
N ASP A 334 -4.67 9.11 14.11
CA ASP A 334 -4.03 8.30 13.08
C ASP A 334 -4.07 9.05 11.75
N LEU A 335 -2.90 9.37 11.18
CA LEU A 335 -2.81 10.17 9.95
C LEU A 335 -3.34 9.43 8.72
N ARG A 336 -3.41 8.09 8.77
CA ARG A 336 -3.83 7.26 7.63
C ARG A 336 -5.32 7.35 7.36
N ASN A 337 -6.12 7.53 8.41
CA ASN A 337 -7.58 7.53 8.32
C ASN A 337 -8.25 8.73 9.04
N GLY A 338 -7.46 9.59 9.71
CA GLY A 338 -7.95 10.76 10.44
C GLY A 338 -8.67 10.44 11.76
N SER A 339 -8.74 9.17 12.16
CA SER A 339 -9.46 8.75 13.37
C SER A 339 -8.76 9.21 14.63
N ILE A 340 -9.54 9.60 15.65
CA ILE A 340 -9.02 9.88 16.99
C ILE A 340 -8.82 8.54 17.68
N VAL A 341 -7.59 8.28 18.08
CA VAL A 341 -7.17 7.03 18.71
C VAL A 341 -7.26 7.12 20.22
N GLN A 342 -6.95 8.29 20.78
CA GLN A 342 -7.05 8.55 22.21
C GLN A 342 -7.38 10.02 22.45
N THR A 343 -8.20 10.28 23.46
CA THR A 343 -8.46 11.62 24.00
C THR A 343 -8.15 11.62 25.48
N CYS A 344 -7.36 12.59 25.92
CA CYS A 344 -7.04 12.82 27.33
C CYS A 344 -7.45 14.25 27.70
N ASN A 345 -8.25 14.39 28.75
CA ASN A 345 -8.70 15.68 29.25
C ASN A 345 -8.00 15.99 30.57
N ASP A 346 -7.77 17.26 30.84
CA ASP A 346 -7.25 17.77 32.11
C ASP A 346 -5.83 17.25 32.47
N GLN A 347 -5.04 16.86 31.46
CA GLN A 347 -3.72 16.27 31.63
C GLN A 347 -2.68 16.93 30.73
N SER A 348 -1.43 16.99 31.21
CA SER A 348 -0.27 17.45 30.43
C SER A 348 0.25 16.40 29.46
N TRP A 349 -0.21 15.16 29.60
CA TRP A 349 0.26 14.03 28.83
C TRP A 349 -0.93 13.18 28.40
N CYS A 350 -0.77 12.48 27.28
CA CYS A 350 -1.76 11.55 26.78
C CYS A 350 -1.07 10.28 26.30
N VAL A 351 -1.50 9.13 26.82
CA VAL A 351 -0.93 7.83 26.47
C VAL A 351 -1.98 6.97 25.78
N ALA A 352 -1.62 6.44 24.61
CA ALA A 352 -2.45 5.48 23.89
C ALA A 352 -1.69 4.16 23.74
N ASN A 353 -2.28 3.06 24.19
CA ASN A 353 -1.77 1.71 23.94
C ASN A 353 -2.67 1.05 22.90
N ILE A 354 -2.21 0.95 21.66
CA ILE A 354 -3.06 0.55 20.52
C ILE A 354 -2.41 -0.56 19.72
N ALA A 355 -3.23 -1.43 19.14
CA ALA A 355 -2.77 -2.35 18.10
C ALA A 355 -2.76 -1.59 16.77
N VAL A 356 -1.65 -1.65 16.04
CA VAL A 356 -1.53 -1.01 14.72
C VAL A 356 -1.58 -2.09 13.65
N ASN A 357 -2.63 -2.05 12.84
CA ASN A 357 -2.81 -2.95 11.71
C ASN A 357 -2.36 -2.28 10.41
N THR A 358 -1.98 -3.10 9.45
CA THR A 358 -1.85 -2.68 8.04
C THR A 358 -3.20 -2.21 7.52
N LEU A 359 -3.21 -1.09 6.79
CA LEU A 359 -4.40 -0.55 6.13
C LEU A 359 -4.15 -0.60 4.61
N GLY A 360 -4.79 -1.55 3.92
CA GLY A 360 -4.57 -1.74 2.49
C GLY A 360 -3.13 -2.19 2.18
N SER A 361 -2.43 -1.43 1.31
CA SER A 361 -1.03 -1.66 0.94
C SER A 361 -0.02 -0.85 1.76
N GLU A 362 -0.47 -0.12 2.79
CA GLU A 362 0.41 0.71 3.60
C GLU A 362 1.33 -0.14 4.49
N THR A 363 2.63 0.04 4.29
CA THR A 363 3.70 -0.55 5.10
C THR A 363 4.19 0.40 6.18
N GLN A 364 3.50 1.53 6.40
CA GLN A 364 3.87 2.56 7.35
C GLN A 364 2.63 3.13 8.06
N ALA A 365 2.79 3.54 9.32
CA ALA A 365 1.80 4.22 10.13
C ALA A 365 2.42 5.43 10.80
N GLN A 366 1.65 6.48 11.01
CA GLN A 366 2.11 7.67 11.70
C GLN A 366 0.94 8.35 12.40
N PHE A 367 1.24 9.03 13.50
CA PHE A 367 0.25 9.65 14.36
C PHE A 367 0.57 11.13 14.56
N GLU A 368 -0.46 11.93 14.81
CA GLU A 368 -0.35 13.35 15.13
C GLU A 368 -1.04 13.64 16.47
N ALA A 369 -0.37 14.39 17.34
CA ALA A 369 -0.95 14.86 18.60
C ALA A 369 -1.51 16.28 18.38
N HIS A 370 -2.73 16.53 18.83
CA HIS A 370 -3.37 17.85 18.86
C HIS A 370 -3.62 18.24 20.31
N ILE A 371 -3.49 19.52 20.64
CA ILE A 371 -3.93 20.07 21.92
C ILE A 371 -4.92 21.22 21.72
N TYR A 372 -5.95 21.22 22.55
CA TYR A 372 -7.03 22.21 22.56
C TYR A 372 -7.17 22.83 23.96
N ASP A 373 -7.61 24.07 24.00
CA ASP A 373 -7.96 24.76 25.25
C ASP A 373 -9.34 24.33 25.80
N ARG A 374 -9.70 24.89 26.96
CA ARG A 374 -10.98 24.64 27.65
C ARG A 374 -12.23 24.98 26.84
N ASN A 375 -12.09 25.89 25.87
CA ASN A 375 -13.18 26.30 24.99
C ASN A 375 -13.22 25.42 23.73
N GLY A 376 -12.32 24.44 23.63
CA GLY A 376 -12.18 23.55 22.48
C GLY A 376 -11.45 24.19 21.30
N ALA A 377 -10.79 25.35 21.47
CA ALA A 377 -10.01 25.96 20.42
C ALA A 377 -8.68 25.22 20.23
N PHE A 378 -8.31 24.97 18.99
CA PHE A 378 -7.03 24.33 18.63
C PHE A 378 -5.86 25.25 18.99
N LEU A 379 -4.87 24.71 19.70
CA LEU A 379 -3.68 25.44 20.09
C LEU A 379 -2.50 25.07 19.21
N MET A 380 -2.15 23.77 19.17
CA MET A 380 -1.08 23.28 18.32
C MET A 380 -1.16 21.79 18.00
N SER A 381 -0.40 21.34 17.00
CA SER A 381 -0.19 19.93 16.71
C SER A 381 1.29 19.55 16.50
N GLN A 382 1.58 18.27 16.70
CA GLN A 382 2.90 17.69 16.46
C GLN A 382 2.79 16.32 15.79
N ILE A 383 3.49 16.15 14.67
CA ILE A 383 3.63 14.88 13.96
C ILE A 383 4.65 14.00 14.71
N GLY A 384 4.27 12.76 14.99
CA GLY A 384 5.11 11.75 15.63
C GLY A 384 6.01 11.00 14.64
N PRO A 385 6.88 10.08 15.13
CA PRO A 385 7.74 9.26 14.28
C PRO A 385 6.97 8.35 13.32
N VAL A 386 7.55 8.05 12.16
CA VAL A 386 7.03 7.03 11.22
C VAL A 386 7.26 5.64 11.81
N ILE A 387 6.23 4.79 11.73
CA ILE A 387 6.22 3.41 12.20
C ILE A 387 6.12 2.48 10.99
N TYR A 388 7.10 1.63 10.78
CA TYR A 388 7.17 0.67 9.69
C TYR A 388 6.48 -0.65 10.08
N LEU A 389 5.57 -1.12 9.23
CA LEU A 389 4.88 -2.40 9.36
C LEU A 389 5.57 -3.45 8.50
N THR A 390 5.97 -4.56 9.12
CA THR A 390 6.49 -5.73 8.42
C THR A 390 5.36 -6.70 8.09
N SER A 391 5.33 -7.22 6.85
CA SER A 391 4.37 -8.25 6.47
C SER A 391 4.67 -9.52 7.27
N THR A 392 3.69 -10.03 8.01
CA THR A 392 3.75 -11.37 8.57
C THR A 392 3.92 -12.36 7.41
N GLY A 393 5.12 -12.91 7.28
CA GLY A 393 5.39 -13.93 6.28
C GLY A 393 4.37 -15.06 6.43
N SER A 394 3.69 -15.38 5.33
CA SER A 394 3.01 -16.66 5.18
C SER A 394 3.98 -17.76 5.64
N THR A 395 3.52 -18.66 6.48
CA THR A 395 4.23 -19.87 6.87
C THR A 395 4.72 -20.61 5.63
N GLY A 396 6.00 -20.38 5.28
CA GLY A 396 6.66 -21.05 4.18
C GLY A 396 6.80 -22.52 4.49
N THR A 397 6.10 -23.36 3.73
CA THR A 397 6.46 -24.76 3.59
C THR A 397 7.89 -24.84 3.04
N SER A 398 8.74 -25.52 3.78
CA SER A 398 10.15 -25.75 3.52
C SER A 398 10.42 -26.32 2.13
N SER A 399 11.21 -25.60 1.33
CA SER A 399 12.05 -26.20 0.29
C SER A 399 13.51 -26.00 0.68
N THR A 400 14.18 -27.11 0.96
CA THR A 400 15.63 -27.22 1.14
C THR A 400 16.36 -26.76 -0.12
N GLY A 401 17.05 -25.63 -0.04
CA GLY A 401 18.00 -25.15 -1.03
C GLY A 401 19.01 -24.25 -0.34
N SER A 402 20.27 -24.71 -0.30
CA SER A 402 21.40 -24.00 0.29
C SER A 402 21.79 -22.81 -0.57
N THR A 403 21.19 -21.65 -0.34
CA THR A 403 21.75 -20.33 -0.64
C THR A 403 22.07 -19.67 0.70
N THR A 404 23.31 -19.23 0.91
CA THR A 404 23.65 -18.39 2.07
C THR A 404 22.99 -17.02 1.87
N ASP A 405 21.73 -16.90 2.26
CA ASP A 405 21.01 -15.63 2.23
C ASP A 405 21.75 -14.62 3.10
N THR A 406 21.94 -13.41 2.61
CA THR A 406 22.56 -12.32 3.38
C THR A 406 21.76 -12.08 4.67
N LEU A 407 22.45 -11.81 5.79
CA LEU A 407 21.79 -11.50 7.06
C LEU A 407 20.90 -10.26 6.88
N THR A 408 19.59 -10.44 7.02
CA THR A 408 18.58 -9.38 6.97
C THR A 408 17.74 -9.45 8.22
N GLY A 409 17.40 -8.30 8.78
CA GLY A 409 16.65 -8.23 10.03
C GLY A 409 16.69 -6.82 10.60
N ASN A 410 16.16 -6.67 11.81
CA ASN A 410 16.15 -5.42 12.52
C ASN A 410 16.54 -5.63 13.99
N ALA A 411 17.25 -4.67 14.57
CA ALA A 411 17.59 -4.64 15.98
C ALA A 411 17.47 -3.21 16.52
N ASN A 412 17.09 -3.07 17.79
CA ASN A 412 17.04 -1.79 18.50
C ASN A 412 17.96 -1.79 19.72
N VAL A 413 18.20 -0.60 20.27
CA VAL A 413 18.90 -0.39 21.55
C VAL A 413 18.02 0.47 22.45
N GLU A 414 17.87 0.04 23.70
CA GLU A 414 17.09 0.69 24.74
C GLU A 414 17.92 0.91 26.00
N PHE A 415 17.53 1.90 26.80
CA PHE A 415 18.21 2.29 28.05
C PHE A 415 17.25 2.22 29.22
N ASN A 416 17.76 1.80 30.37
CA ASN A 416 17.07 1.92 31.63
C ASN A 416 18.04 2.45 32.71
N PRO A 417 17.80 3.64 33.29
CA PRO A 417 16.75 4.61 32.94
C PRO A 417 17.00 5.29 31.59
N ASN A 418 15.94 5.68 30.88
CA ASN A 418 16.00 6.33 29.55
C ASN A 418 16.01 7.87 29.61
N SER A 419 15.94 8.46 30.80
CA SER A 419 15.90 9.90 31.03
C SER A 419 16.52 10.24 32.39
N ASN A 420 16.91 11.50 32.60
CA ASN A 420 17.55 12.00 33.82
C ASN A 420 18.84 11.26 34.21
N LEU A 421 19.65 10.94 33.20
CA LEU A 421 20.94 10.29 33.38
C LEU A 421 21.91 11.25 34.07
N ARG A 422 22.37 10.86 35.26
CA ARG A 422 23.35 11.63 36.04
C ARG A 422 24.75 11.07 35.85
N THR A 423 25.74 11.94 35.98
CA THR A 423 27.12 11.49 36.19
C THR A 423 27.20 10.60 37.43
N ASN A 424 28.14 9.67 37.43
CA ASN A 424 28.36 8.66 38.48
C ASN A 424 27.18 7.66 38.65
N GLY A 425 26.33 7.52 37.64
CA GLY A 425 25.24 6.53 37.58
C GLY A 425 25.53 5.32 36.69
N THR A 426 24.71 4.29 36.83
CA THR A 426 24.73 3.09 35.97
C THR A 426 23.48 3.08 35.08
N VAL A 427 23.68 2.82 33.79
CA VAL A 427 22.61 2.64 32.80
C VAL A 427 22.63 1.19 32.34
N TYR A 428 21.47 0.56 32.25
CA TYR A 428 21.33 -0.76 31.64
C TYR A 428 20.94 -0.59 30.18
N ILE A 429 21.78 -1.10 29.28
CA ILE A 429 21.58 -1.09 27.85
C ILE A 429 21.03 -2.45 27.44
N SER A 430 19.96 -2.47 26.66
CA SER A 430 19.39 -3.68 26.05
C SER A 430 19.39 -3.52 24.54
N ALA A 431 20.18 -4.34 23.84
CA ALA A 431 20.10 -4.48 22.40
C ALA A 431 19.19 -5.66 22.05
N ASN A 432 18.05 -5.41 21.41
CA ASN A 432 17.11 -6.46 21.05
C ASN A 432 17.10 -6.67 19.53
N VAL A 433 17.38 -7.88 19.10
CA VAL A 433 17.14 -8.37 17.74
C VAL A 433 15.64 -8.58 17.60
N LEU A 434 14.98 -7.75 16.82
CA LEU A 434 13.53 -7.73 16.65
C LEU A 434 13.10 -8.71 15.55
N SER A 435 13.90 -8.85 14.51
CA SER A 435 13.68 -9.82 13.43
C SER A 435 15.01 -10.19 12.79
N THR A 436 15.10 -11.41 12.27
CA THR A 436 16.26 -11.89 11.52
C THR A 436 15.87 -13.09 10.67
N ASN A 437 16.51 -13.25 9.50
CA ASN A 437 16.43 -14.46 8.70
C ASN A 437 17.43 -15.55 9.17
N ALA A 438 18.34 -15.23 10.10
CA ALA A 438 19.26 -16.18 10.71
C ALA A 438 18.66 -16.86 11.94
N ARG A 439 19.11 -18.08 12.25
CA ARG A 439 18.70 -18.77 13.48
C ARG A 439 19.27 -18.03 14.70
N THR A 440 18.47 -17.91 15.76
CA THR A 440 18.90 -17.25 17.01
C THR A 440 20.22 -17.78 17.55
N ALA A 441 20.44 -19.10 17.47
CA ALA A 441 21.66 -19.77 17.92
C ALA A 441 22.93 -19.31 17.18
N ASP A 442 22.78 -18.77 15.96
CA ASP A 442 23.90 -18.35 15.11
C ASP A 442 24.22 -16.86 15.27
N LEU A 443 23.42 -16.13 16.06
CA LEU A 443 23.57 -14.68 16.24
C LEU A 443 24.70 -14.33 17.21
N VAL A 444 25.43 -13.28 16.86
CA VAL A 444 26.39 -12.60 17.73
C VAL A 444 26.07 -11.10 17.74
N THR A 445 25.60 -10.61 18.88
CA THR A 445 25.23 -9.20 19.09
C THR A 445 26.31 -8.51 19.93
N ARG A 446 26.79 -7.36 19.47
CA ARG A 446 27.82 -6.53 20.13
C ARG A 446 27.29 -5.13 20.35
N ILE A 447 27.44 -4.59 21.57
CA ILE A 447 27.02 -3.23 21.93
C ILE A 447 28.26 -2.35 21.99
N TYR A 448 28.21 -1.15 21.42
CA TYR A 448 29.32 -0.22 21.30
C TYR A 448 28.98 1.16 21.87
N ASP A 449 29.99 1.81 22.42
CA ASP A 449 30.07 3.26 22.58
C ASP A 449 30.93 3.81 21.45
N GLU A 450 30.42 4.76 20.66
CA GLU A 450 31.12 5.29 19.48
C GLU A 450 32.52 5.85 19.78
N ARG A 451 32.81 6.22 21.04
CA ARG A 451 34.11 6.72 21.47
C ARG A 451 35.15 5.62 21.64
N THR A 452 34.74 4.35 21.62
CA THR A 452 35.60 3.21 21.94
C THR A 452 35.57 2.17 20.81
N SER A 453 36.72 1.56 20.53
CA SER A 453 36.84 0.50 19.52
C SER A 453 36.45 -0.89 20.04
N SER A 454 36.29 -1.05 21.35
CA SER A 454 35.95 -2.31 22.01
C SER A 454 34.47 -2.33 22.40
N PRO A 455 33.74 -3.44 22.19
CA PRO A 455 32.34 -3.51 22.56
C PRO A 455 32.17 -3.48 24.08
N ILE A 456 31.15 -2.76 24.55
CA ILE A 456 30.67 -2.75 25.94
C ILE A 456 30.26 -4.17 26.37
N ALA A 457 29.57 -4.90 25.48
CA ALA A 457 29.18 -6.29 25.70
C ALA A 457 29.09 -7.07 24.39
N THR A 458 29.25 -8.39 24.48
CA THR A 458 29.03 -9.34 23.38
C THR A 458 28.17 -10.50 23.88
N CYS A 459 27.06 -10.77 23.21
CA CYS A 459 26.16 -11.87 23.53
C CYS A 459 26.05 -12.82 22.34
N TYR A 460 25.95 -14.12 22.64
CA TYR A 460 25.86 -15.20 21.65
C TYR A 460 24.53 -15.93 21.79
N GLY A 461 23.92 -16.28 20.67
CA GLY A 461 22.77 -17.19 20.67
C GLY A 461 21.49 -16.63 21.27
N ALA A 462 21.33 -15.30 21.33
CA ALA A 462 20.23 -14.63 22.03
C ALA A 462 19.62 -13.50 21.19
N MET A 463 18.30 -13.36 21.27
CA MET A 463 17.57 -12.24 20.67
C MET A 463 17.73 -10.94 21.47
N THR A 464 18.17 -11.00 22.73
CA THR A 464 18.42 -9.82 23.55
C THR A 464 19.82 -9.91 24.14
N CYS A 465 20.58 -8.83 24.01
CA CYS A 465 21.89 -8.64 24.64
C CYS A 465 21.81 -7.47 25.62
N THR A 466 22.14 -7.70 26.88
CA THR A 466 22.10 -6.65 27.90
C THR A 466 23.48 -6.35 28.45
N ALA A 467 23.70 -5.09 28.83
CA ALA A 467 24.95 -4.63 29.39
C ALA A 467 24.70 -3.54 30.45
N SER A 468 25.52 -3.49 31.49
CA SER A 468 25.61 -2.32 32.35
C SER A 468 26.66 -1.36 31.81
N TYR A 469 26.37 -0.06 31.83
CA TYR A 469 27.22 1.00 31.33
C TYR A 469 27.36 2.09 32.39
N PHE A 470 28.60 2.32 32.84
CA PHE A 470 28.90 3.30 33.87
C PHE A 470 29.17 4.68 33.24
N THR A 471 28.42 5.69 33.67
CA THR A 471 28.42 7.03 33.05
C THR A 471 29.63 7.89 33.41
N GLY A 472 30.50 7.44 34.32
CA GLY A 472 31.70 8.17 34.73
C GLY A 472 31.41 9.43 35.54
N THR A 473 32.45 10.09 36.05
CA THR A 473 32.33 11.27 36.94
C THR A 473 32.22 12.60 36.20
N SER A 474 32.28 12.59 34.87
CA SER A 474 32.17 13.78 34.01
C SER A 474 31.00 13.65 33.05
N PRO A 475 30.36 14.76 32.63
CA PRO A 475 29.31 14.72 31.63
C PRO A 475 29.78 14.01 30.37
N ILE A 476 28.99 13.06 29.89
CA ILE A 476 29.21 12.36 28.63
C ILE A 476 28.15 12.78 27.64
N ASN A 477 28.56 12.94 26.38
CA ASN A 477 27.69 13.06 25.24
C ASN A 477 28.26 12.10 24.18
N THR A 478 27.61 10.96 24.00
CA THR A 478 28.06 9.89 23.11
C THR A 478 26.86 9.17 22.50
N HIS A 479 27.07 8.42 21.43
CA HIS A 479 26.09 7.51 20.88
C HIS A 479 26.41 6.05 21.22
N ILE A 480 25.37 5.33 21.60
CA ILE A 480 25.42 3.88 21.80
C ILE A 480 24.67 3.22 20.65
N TYR A 481 25.27 2.17 20.09
CA TYR A 481 24.68 1.37 19.03
C TYR A 481 25.03 -0.11 19.22
N ALA A 482 24.35 -1.00 18.52
CA ALA A 482 24.69 -2.41 18.50
C ALA A 482 24.80 -2.95 17.08
N THR A 483 25.65 -3.96 16.89
CA THR A 483 25.77 -4.71 15.64
C THR A 483 25.38 -6.16 15.88
N VAL A 484 24.56 -6.73 15.01
CA VAL A 484 24.18 -8.13 15.00
C VAL A 484 24.81 -8.79 13.79
N THR A 485 25.53 -9.88 14.01
CA THR A 485 26.17 -10.70 12.97
C THR A 485 25.70 -12.14 13.10
N SER A 486 25.79 -12.93 12.02
CA SER A 486 25.46 -14.35 12.03
C SER A 486 26.66 -15.18 11.58
N VAL A 487 26.86 -16.34 12.19
CA VAL A 487 27.87 -17.30 11.73
C VAL A 487 27.42 -18.12 10.52
N SER A 488 26.11 -18.17 10.23
CA SER A 488 25.52 -18.93 9.12
C SER A 488 25.12 -18.06 7.92
N ASN A 489 24.93 -16.75 8.12
CA ASN A 489 24.52 -15.80 7.08
C ASN A 489 25.52 -14.64 7.03
N PRO A 490 26.14 -14.34 5.87
CA PRO A 490 27.07 -13.21 5.75
C PRO A 490 26.32 -11.87 5.84
N GLY A 491 26.87 -10.89 6.55
CA GLY A 491 26.29 -9.54 6.71
C GLY A 491 26.22 -9.08 8.16
N SER A 492 25.76 -7.84 8.37
CA SER A 492 25.58 -7.26 9.70
C SER A 492 24.36 -6.33 9.73
N ILE A 493 23.59 -6.38 10.81
CA ILE A 493 22.51 -5.45 11.12
C ILE A 493 23.06 -4.46 12.16
N GLU A 494 23.03 -3.17 11.88
CA GLU A 494 23.41 -2.12 12.84
C GLU A 494 22.15 -1.41 13.32
N THR A 495 22.06 -1.17 14.63
CA THR A 495 20.95 -0.41 15.21
C THR A 495 21.10 1.08 14.96
N SER A 496 20.04 1.85 15.19
CA SER A 496 20.18 3.30 15.30
C SER A 496 21.15 3.67 16.42
N HIS A 497 21.89 4.75 16.20
CA HIS A 497 22.80 5.35 17.17
C HIS A 497 21.98 6.20 18.13
N TYR A 498 21.88 5.77 19.38
CA TYR A 498 21.08 6.46 20.38
C TYR A 498 21.96 7.36 21.24
N GLN A 499 21.59 8.65 21.29
CA GLN A 499 22.34 9.64 22.05
C GLN A 499 22.17 9.44 23.56
N LEU A 500 23.30 9.27 24.24
CA LEU A 500 23.43 9.17 25.68
C LEU A 500 24.08 10.45 26.20
N THR A 501 23.29 11.29 26.86
CA THR A 501 23.77 12.53 27.49
C THR A 501 23.55 12.48 28.99
N THR A 502 24.58 12.77 29.78
CA THR A 502 24.46 12.92 31.23
C THR A 502 24.56 14.37 31.66
N THR A 503 23.81 14.73 32.71
CA THR A 503 23.91 16.02 33.38
C THR A 503 24.54 15.84 34.76
N ASN A 504 25.14 16.91 35.30
CA ASN A 504 25.66 16.92 36.67
C ASN A 504 24.57 16.76 37.73
#